data_AF-A0AAC9IT38-F1
#
_entry.id   AF-A0AAC9IT38-F1
#
_cell.length_a   1.000
_cell.length_b   1.000
_cell.length_c   1.000
_cell.angle_alpha   90.00
_cell.angle_beta   90.00
_cell.angle_gamma   90.00
#
_symmetry.space_group_name_H-M   'P 1'
#
loop_
_entity.id
_entity.type
_entity.pdbx_description
1 polymer ?
#
loop_
_entity_poly.entity_id
_entity_poly.type
_entity_poly.pdbx_seq_one_letter_code
_entity_poly.pdbx_strand_id
1 'polypeptide(L)'
;MQTLKPSAYLRFLNLIDALDRINPGKKLDSIEESLLDKVVSAAQAKQSILVGDLISLSELGSQATLHGRLKNLSAMGYIKMAGNSDGRKKEILPTKQALKRYEEISRCLEKAVNKI
;
A
#
# COMPACT_ATOMS: atom_id res chain seq x y z
N MET A 1 18.88 -33.52 -10.41
CA MET A 1 18.61 -32.21 -9.78
C MET A 1 17.29 -32.34 -9.03
N GLN A 2 17.27 -32.22 -7.71
CA GLN A 2 16.02 -32.30 -6.95
C GLN A 2 15.18 -31.06 -7.26
N THR A 3 13.97 -31.24 -7.79
CA THR A 3 13.03 -30.15 -8.01
C THR A 3 12.47 -29.72 -6.65
N LEU A 4 13.01 -28.63 -6.08
CA LEU A 4 12.45 -28.06 -4.87
C LEU A 4 11.01 -27.61 -5.17
N LYS A 5 10.01 -28.20 -4.49
CA LYS A 5 8.65 -27.68 -4.54
C LYS A 5 8.69 -26.23 -4.03
N PRO A 6 8.21 -25.24 -4.79
CA PRO A 6 8.21 -23.86 -4.33
C PRO A 6 7.45 -23.76 -3.00
N SER A 7 7.99 -23.04 -2.03
CA SER A 7 7.26 -22.77 -0.78
C SER A 7 6.00 -21.95 -1.08
N ALA A 8 5.04 -21.93 -0.15
CA ALA A 8 3.87 -21.07 -0.29
C ALA A 8 4.28 -19.60 -0.47
N TYR A 9 5.33 -19.16 0.21
CA TYR A 9 5.86 -17.81 0.06
C TYR A 9 6.38 -17.51 -1.36
N LEU A 10 7.15 -18.42 -1.97
CA LEU A 10 7.62 -18.22 -3.35
C LEU A 10 6.45 -18.20 -4.36
N ARG A 11 5.41 -19.01 -4.13
CA ARG A 11 4.17 -18.93 -4.94
C ARG A 11 3.48 -17.59 -4.78
N PHE A 12 3.39 -17.07 -3.55
CA PHE A 12 2.81 -15.77 -3.28
C PHE A 12 3.54 -14.65 -4.01
N LEU A 13 4.88 -14.61 -3.94
CA LEU A 13 5.69 -13.62 -4.66
C LEU A 13 5.44 -13.66 -6.18
N ASN A 14 5.34 -14.85 -6.77
CA ASN A 14 5.04 -15.00 -8.19
C ASN A 14 3.62 -14.48 -8.56
N LEU A 15 2.64 -14.69 -7.68
CA LEU A 15 1.28 -14.20 -7.89
C LEU A 15 1.18 -12.67 -7.77
N ILE A 16 1.95 -12.06 -6.86
CA ILE A 16 2.05 -10.60 -6.73
C ILE A 16 2.74 -9.99 -7.94
N ASP A 17 3.86 -10.56 -8.40
CA ASP A 17 4.54 -10.07 -9.61
C ASP A 17 3.61 -10.17 -10.85
N ALA A 18 2.84 -11.25 -10.95
CA ALA A 18 1.82 -11.38 -12.01
C ALA A 18 0.70 -10.33 -11.90
N LEU A 19 0.26 -9.99 -10.69
CA LEU A 19 -0.75 -8.95 -10.45
C LEU A 19 -0.25 -7.57 -10.91
N ASP A 20 0.99 -7.22 -10.60
CA ASP A 20 1.59 -5.94 -11.00
C ASP A 20 1.82 -5.87 -12.51
N ARG A 21 2.15 -6.99 -13.18
CA ARG A 21 2.29 -7.06 -14.65
C ARG A 21 0.97 -6.80 -15.39
N ILE A 22 -0.18 -7.13 -14.79
CA ILE A 22 -1.50 -6.87 -15.39
C ILE A 22 -1.83 -5.36 -15.33
N ASN A 23 -1.27 -4.63 -14.37
CA ASN A 23 -1.51 -3.20 -14.18
C ASN A 23 -0.19 -2.40 -14.06
N PRO A 24 0.64 -2.33 -15.11
CA PRO A 24 1.98 -1.73 -15.03
C PRO A 24 1.95 -0.24 -14.65
N GLY A 25 0.90 0.50 -15.04
CA GLY A 25 0.70 1.91 -14.68
C GLY A 25 0.29 2.16 -13.22
N LYS A 26 0.15 1.09 -12.41
CA LYS A 26 -0.25 1.17 -10.99
C LYS A 26 0.81 0.61 -10.04
N LYS A 27 2.00 0.28 -10.54
CA LYS A 27 3.09 -0.21 -9.72
C LYS A 27 3.52 0.88 -8.74
N LEU A 28 3.46 0.55 -7.47
CA LEU A 28 3.95 1.39 -6.38
C LEU A 28 5.43 1.07 -6.14
N ASP A 29 6.22 2.07 -5.77
CA ASP A 29 7.54 1.79 -5.21
C ASP A 29 7.45 1.39 -3.73
N SER A 30 8.56 0.93 -3.16
CA SER A 30 8.61 0.43 -1.78
C SER A 30 8.20 1.46 -0.73
N ILE A 31 8.46 2.76 -0.96
CA ILE A 31 8.07 3.83 -0.03
C ILE A 31 6.57 4.07 -0.16
N GLU A 32 6.06 4.13 -1.39
CA GLU A 32 4.62 4.27 -1.65
C GLU A 32 3.82 3.10 -1.08
N GLU A 33 4.32 1.87 -1.19
CA GLU A 33 3.73 0.69 -0.54
C GLU A 33 3.72 0.81 0.98
N SER A 34 4.87 1.16 1.58
CA SER A 34 4.99 1.31 3.04
C SER A 34 4.07 2.40 3.59
N LEU A 35 3.95 3.52 2.88
CA LEU A 35 3.03 4.61 3.24
C LEU A 35 1.58 4.16 3.13
N LEU A 36 1.24 3.44 2.05
CA LEU A 36 -0.13 2.94 1.84
C LEU A 36 -0.51 1.89 2.90
N ASP A 37 0.41 0.99 3.26
CA ASP A 37 0.24 0.00 4.33
C ASP A 37 -0.09 0.69 5.66
N LYS A 38 0.62 1.76 5.99
CA LYS A 38 0.38 2.53 7.22
C LYS A 38 -0.99 3.20 7.22
N VAL A 39 -1.39 3.78 6.08
CA VAL A 39 -2.71 4.43 5.92
C VAL A 39 -3.85 3.41 6.03
N VAL A 40 -3.74 2.26 5.35
CA VAL A 40 -4.77 1.22 5.39
C VAL A 40 -4.86 0.58 6.77
N SER A 41 -3.73 0.31 7.41
CA SER A 41 -3.68 -0.23 8.78
C SER A 41 -4.31 0.72 9.80
N ALA A 42 -4.01 2.02 9.71
CA ALA A 42 -4.61 3.03 10.58
C ALA A 42 -6.13 3.11 10.38
N ALA A 43 -6.60 3.09 9.13
CA ALA A 43 -8.02 3.09 8.82
C ALA A 43 -8.75 1.84 9.37
N GLN A 44 -8.15 0.65 9.26
CA GLN A 44 -8.68 -0.58 9.87
C GLN A 44 -8.75 -0.49 11.39
N ALA A 45 -7.73 0.11 12.01
CA ALA A 45 -7.69 0.38 13.45
C ALA A 45 -8.62 1.53 13.90
N LYS A 46 -9.36 2.17 12.97
CA LYS A 46 -10.18 3.37 13.20
C LYS A 46 -9.39 4.53 13.79
N GLN A 47 -8.10 4.62 13.44
CA GLN A 47 -7.20 5.69 13.83
C GLN A 47 -7.13 6.73 12.71
N SER A 48 -7.24 8.00 13.08
CA SER A 48 -6.98 9.12 12.18
C SER A 48 -5.48 9.24 11.96
N ILE A 49 -5.06 9.40 10.70
CA ILE A 49 -3.67 9.63 10.34
C ILE A 49 -3.53 10.90 9.53
N LEU A 50 -2.59 11.75 9.92
CA LEU A 50 -2.36 13.04 9.29
C LEU A 50 -1.16 12.96 8.34
N VAL A 51 -1.10 13.91 7.40
CA VAL A 51 0.10 14.11 6.58
C VAL A 51 1.34 14.26 7.45
N GLY A 52 1.24 15.01 8.55
CA GLY A 52 2.34 15.23 9.50
C GLY A 52 2.89 13.93 10.06
N ASP A 53 2.02 13.00 10.44
CA ASP A 53 2.43 11.73 11.05
C ASP A 53 3.21 10.87 10.06
N LEU A 54 2.83 10.89 8.78
CA LEU A 54 3.49 10.11 7.73
C LEU A 54 4.80 10.73 7.27
N ILE A 55 4.88 12.05 7.14
CA ILE A 55 6.12 12.71 6.69
C ILE A 55 7.20 12.78 7.78
N SER A 56 6.82 12.49 9.04
CA SER A 56 7.74 12.36 10.16
C SER A 56 8.37 10.96 10.29
N LEU A 57 7.97 9.99 9.45
CA LEU A 57 8.53 8.63 9.40
C LEU A 57 9.91 8.64 8.73
N SER A 58 10.90 9.18 9.43
CA SER A 58 12.27 9.34 8.92
C SER A 58 12.95 8.05 8.46
N GLU A 59 12.48 6.89 8.95
CA GLU A 59 12.92 5.57 8.51
C GLU A 59 12.51 5.23 7.07
N LEU A 60 11.46 5.86 6.55
CA LEU A 60 10.99 5.67 5.16
C LEU A 60 11.66 6.66 4.20
N GLY A 61 12.20 7.77 4.68
CA GLY A 61 12.91 8.76 3.87
C GLY A 61 12.81 10.19 4.40
N SER A 62 13.35 11.14 3.64
CA SER A 62 13.26 12.57 3.98
C SER A 62 11.82 13.09 3.89
N GLN A 63 11.49 14.13 4.65
CA GLN A 63 10.16 14.74 4.65
C GLN A 63 9.72 15.18 3.24
N ALA A 64 10.64 15.70 2.42
CA ALA A 64 10.38 16.08 1.04
C ALA A 64 10.07 14.86 0.15
N THR A 65 10.81 13.76 0.32
CA THR A 65 10.58 12.49 -0.36
C THR A 65 9.20 11.93 -0.02
N LEU A 66 8.87 11.83 1.26
CA LEU A 66 7.60 11.28 1.74
C LEU A 66 6.41 12.12 1.28
N HIS A 67 6.54 13.44 1.35
CA HIS A 67 5.51 14.33 0.82
C HIS A 67 5.31 14.14 -0.70
N GLY A 68 6.39 13.95 -1.46
CA GLY A 68 6.32 13.59 -2.88
C GLY A 68 5.57 12.27 -3.12
N ARG A 69 5.85 11.24 -2.34
CA ARG A 69 5.19 9.92 -2.46
C ARG A 69 3.73 9.94 -2.04
N LEU A 70 3.36 10.70 -1.01
CA LEU A 70 1.95 10.93 -0.67
C LEU A 70 1.21 11.64 -1.80
N LYS A 71 1.83 12.62 -2.45
CA LYS A 71 1.24 13.29 -3.62
C LYS A 71 1.04 12.30 -4.77
N ASN A 72 2.00 11.42 -5.03
CA ASN A 72 1.87 10.36 -6.05
C ASN A 72 0.73 9.39 -5.71
N LEU A 73 0.67 8.87 -4.48
CA LEU A 73 -0.41 7.99 -4.03
C LEU A 73 -1.79 8.65 -4.18
N SER A 74 -1.87 9.95 -3.92
CA SER A 74 -3.10 10.72 -4.13
C SER A 74 -3.43 10.85 -5.63
N ALA A 75 -2.44 11.12 -6.48
CA ALA A 75 -2.61 11.23 -7.93
C ALA A 75 -3.01 9.89 -8.58
N MET A 76 -2.48 8.78 -8.06
CA MET A 76 -2.84 7.41 -8.46
C MET A 76 -4.21 6.96 -7.92
N GLY A 77 -4.84 7.78 -7.07
CA GLY A 77 -6.17 7.51 -6.51
C GLY A 77 -6.19 6.52 -5.36
N TYR A 78 -5.05 6.21 -4.74
CA TYR A 78 -4.98 5.28 -3.60
C TYR A 78 -5.34 5.93 -2.26
N ILE A 79 -5.04 7.22 -2.11
CA ILE A 79 -5.37 7.96 -0.89
C ILE A 79 -6.16 9.23 -1.20
N LYS A 80 -6.97 9.67 -0.24
CA LYS A 80 -7.65 10.96 -0.25
C LYS A 80 -7.13 11.81 0.90
N MET A 81 -6.73 13.03 0.59
CA MET A 81 -6.36 14.03 1.59
C MET A 81 -7.60 14.87 1.89
N ALA A 82 -8.17 14.72 3.08
CA ALA A 82 -9.31 15.52 3.53
C ALA A 82 -8.81 16.64 4.45
N GLY A 83 -9.35 17.85 4.28
CA GLY A 83 -9.17 18.90 5.28
C GLY A 83 -10.11 18.63 6.45
N ASN A 84 -9.58 18.61 7.67
CA ASN A 84 -10.41 18.52 8.86
C ASN A 84 -11.20 19.82 9.05
N SER A 85 -12.30 19.80 9.81
CA SER A 85 -13.15 20.96 10.10
C SER A 85 -12.38 22.18 10.67
N ASP A 86 -11.19 21.96 11.23
CA ASP A 86 -10.28 22.97 11.78
C ASP A 86 -9.30 23.55 10.74
N GLY A 87 -9.42 23.17 9.45
CA GLY A 87 -8.70 23.77 8.30
C GLY A 87 -7.17 23.58 8.27
N ARG A 88 -6.55 23.09 9.35
CA ARG A 88 -5.09 23.09 9.55
C ARG A 88 -4.42 21.72 9.43
N LYS A 89 -5.16 20.63 9.61
CA LYS A 89 -4.62 19.26 9.55
C LYS A 89 -5.25 18.51 8.38
N LYS A 90 -4.41 18.07 7.45
CA LYS A 90 -4.81 17.21 6.33
C LYS A 90 -4.81 15.77 6.82
N GLU A 91 -5.98 15.21 7.03
CA GLU A 91 -6.15 13.78 7.27
C GLU A 91 -6.00 13.01 5.97
N ILE A 92 -5.46 11.79 6.06
CA ILE A 92 -5.30 10.89 4.93
C ILE A 92 -6.17 9.66 5.16
N LEU A 93 -6.98 9.33 4.16
CA LEU A 93 -7.84 8.15 4.17
C LEU A 93 -7.54 7.28 2.94
N PRO A 94 -7.56 5.95 3.07
CA PRO A 94 -7.47 5.07 1.91
C PRO A 94 -8.74 5.17 1.07
N THR A 95 -8.60 5.08 -0.25
CA THR A 95 -9.76 5.01 -1.15
C THR A 95 -10.23 3.57 -1.34
N LYS A 96 -11.38 3.40 -2.02
CA LYS A 96 -11.84 2.08 -2.48
C LYS A 96 -10.81 1.36 -3.35
N GLN A 97 -10.00 2.11 -4.11
CA GLN A 97 -8.95 1.52 -4.95
C GLN A 97 -7.82 0.93 -4.11
N ALA A 98 -7.41 1.61 -3.03
CA ALA A 98 -6.45 1.04 -2.09
C ALA A 98 -7.00 -0.25 -1.49
N LEU A 99 -8.21 -0.23 -0.93
CA LEU A 99 -8.81 -1.42 -0.32
C LEU A 99 -8.90 -2.59 -1.32
N LYS A 100 -9.29 -2.33 -2.57
CA LYS A 100 -9.31 -3.34 -3.62
C LYS A 100 -7.93 -3.96 -3.90
N ARG A 101 -6.84 -3.18 -3.87
CA ARG A 101 -5.47 -3.72 -3.99
C ARG A 101 -5.19 -4.74 -2.88
N TYR A 102 -5.53 -4.42 -1.63
CA TYR A 102 -5.31 -5.36 -0.52
C TYR A 102 -6.19 -6.61 -0.60
N GLU A 103 -7.41 -6.50 -1.13
CA GLU A 103 -8.23 -7.68 -1.43
C GLU A 103 -7.59 -8.58 -2.50
N GLU A 104 -7.03 -8.00 -3.56
CA GLU A 104 -6.31 -8.74 -4.61
C GLU A 104 -5.05 -9.43 -4.05
N ILE A 105 -4.30 -8.74 -3.20
CA ILE A 105 -3.14 -9.30 -2.48
C ILE A 105 -3.58 -10.46 -1.58
N SER A 106 -4.68 -10.30 -0.82
CA SER A 106 -5.23 -11.37 0.04
C SER A 106 -5.59 -12.61 -0.78
N ARG A 107 -6.25 -12.43 -1.94
CA ARG A 107 -6.55 -13.56 -2.84
C ARG A 107 -5.29 -14.25 -3.36
N CYS A 108 -4.22 -13.50 -3.62
CA CYS A 108 -2.93 -14.10 -3.99
C CYS A 108 -2.35 -14.92 -2.83
N LEU A 109 -2.46 -14.44 -1.59
CA LEU A 109 -2.02 -15.18 -0.40
C LEU A 109 -2.81 -16.48 -0.21
N GLU A 110 -4.15 -16.41 -0.28
CA GLU A 110 -5.03 -17.57 -0.16
C GLU A 110 -4.70 -18.63 -1.22
N LYS A 111 -4.52 -18.23 -2.48
CA LYS A 111 -4.11 -19.12 -3.59
C LYS A 111 -2.71 -19.72 -3.38
N ALA A 112 -1.80 -18.98 -2.73
CA ALA A 112 -0.45 -19.47 -2.50
C ALA A 112 -0.41 -20.54 -1.39
N VAL A 113 -1.24 -20.37 -0.36
CA VAL A 113 -1.38 -21.28 0.78
C VAL A 113 -2.19 -22.53 0.40
N ASN A 114 -3.35 -22.32 -0.24
CA ASN A 114 -4.18 -23.40 -0.74
C ASN A 114 -3.53 -23.94 -2.03
N LYS A 115 -2.71 -24.98 -1.90
CA LYS A 115 -2.11 -25.71 -3.04
C LYS A 115 -3.19 -25.91 -4.11
N ILE A 116 -3.00 -25.28 -5.26
CA ILE A 116 -3.65 -25.69 -6.52
C ILE A 116 -3.22 -27.13 -6.82
#